data_AF-U2KPX3-F1
#
_entry.id   AF-U2KPX3-F1
#
_cell.length_a   1.000
_cell.length_b   1.000
_cell.length_c   1.000
_cell.angle_alpha   90.00
_cell.angle_beta   90.00
_cell.angle_gamma   90.00
#
_symmetry.space_group_name_H-M   'P 1'
#
loop_
_entity.id
_entity.type
_entity.pdbx_description
1 polymer ?
#
loop_
_entity_poly.entity_id
_entity_poly.type
_entity_poly.pdbx_seq_one_letter_code
_entity_poly.pdbx_strand_id
1 'polypeptide(L)'
;MKKIFTLVIVSFLSALAVQAQTLKVTKTDGGVVTYKATDISKIEFLPNETPSQPKVIHEFTGYLTVKNKMMNNARFDNGAKIKVLQNGSKFQAEFSDKQWGTGTFDITMDNHAINGTGKMNIANPNGGGSVKEYDATMNGSMKEIKINVPSLMGGTDITWHYIEVSAASKIAGDYSGTTSLMVGPTFGPYEATNLSYKITANEDGTINVITPKETFAEITMVGNLTIDSYTVKNLSYDKGTNSFVRDYSKDGIKVHLKSDGMMKLNKEYTFQDTSKMIVKLGENGVLTITNSYSLTGMPMSISETYTGKKAK
;
A
#
# COMPACT_ATOMS: atom_id res chain seq x y z
N MET A 1 16.57 -20.83 -24.63
CA MET A 1 16.59 -20.99 -26.10
C MET A 1 15.17 -21.23 -26.60
N LYS A 2 14.59 -20.28 -27.34
CA LYS A 2 13.26 -20.44 -27.96
C LYS A 2 13.40 -21.40 -29.15
N LYS A 3 12.84 -22.61 -29.07
CA LYS A 3 12.80 -23.54 -30.21
C LYS A 3 11.57 -23.20 -31.05
N ILE A 4 11.81 -22.63 -32.23
CA ILE A 4 10.77 -22.40 -33.25
C ILE A 4 10.64 -23.73 -34.00
N PHE A 5 9.49 -24.40 -33.86
CA PHE A 5 9.17 -25.57 -34.68
C PHE A 5 8.49 -25.08 -35.97
N THR A 6 9.21 -25.11 -37.08
CA THR A 6 8.64 -24.92 -38.42
C THR A 6 7.93 -26.20 -38.82
N LEU A 7 6.60 -26.17 -38.92
CA LEU A 7 5.81 -27.29 -39.43
C LEU A 7 5.73 -27.17 -40.96
N VAL A 8 6.32 -28.14 -41.67
CA VAL A 8 6.17 -28.26 -43.14
C VAL A 8 4.81 -28.89 -43.40
N ILE A 9 3.87 -28.10 -43.94
CA ILE A 9 2.59 -28.61 -44.45
C ILE A 9 2.88 -29.22 -45.83
N VAL A 10 2.99 -30.54 -45.89
CA VAL A 10 2.98 -31.26 -47.17
C VAL A 10 1.53 -31.36 -47.62
N SER A 11 1.16 -30.54 -48.60
CA SER A 11 -0.09 -30.68 -49.34
C SER A 11 -0.02 -31.89 -50.27
N PHE A 12 -0.82 -32.93 -50.01
CA PHE A 12 -1.16 -33.95 -51.00
C PHE A 12 -2.68 -33.96 -51.18
N LEU A 13 -3.14 -33.28 -52.24
CA LEU A 13 -4.40 -33.54 -52.90
C LEU A 13 -4.10 -34.50 -54.06
N SER A 14 -4.35 -35.79 -53.85
CA SER A 14 -4.75 -36.68 -54.93
C SER A 14 -5.60 -37.80 -54.33
N ALA A 15 -6.81 -37.90 -54.87
CA ALA A 15 -7.79 -38.92 -54.54
C ALA A 15 -7.17 -40.31 -54.68
N LEU A 16 -7.26 -41.14 -53.63
CA LEU A 16 -7.39 -42.61 -53.64
C LEU A 16 -7.31 -43.09 -52.17
N ALA A 17 -8.36 -43.79 -51.72
CA ALA A 17 -8.54 -44.45 -50.41
C ALA A 17 -8.29 -43.56 -49.17
N VAL A 18 -9.37 -43.11 -48.51
CA VAL A 18 -9.33 -42.51 -47.17
C VAL A 18 -8.92 -43.58 -46.16
N GLN A 19 -7.61 -43.80 -46.03
CA GLN A 19 -7.05 -44.55 -44.92
C GLN A 19 -7.13 -43.64 -43.67
N ALA A 20 -7.66 -44.15 -42.57
CA ALA A 20 -7.88 -43.37 -41.35
C ALA A 20 -6.57 -42.71 -40.87
N GLN A 21 -6.51 -41.38 -40.94
CA GLN A 21 -5.33 -40.62 -40.52
C GLN A 21 -5.33 -40.45 -38.99
N THR A 22 -4.14 -40.47 -38.38
CA THR A 22 -3.98 -40.26 -36.93
C THR A 22 -2.97 -39.13 -36.65
N LEU A 23 -3.23 -38.34 -35.61
CA LEU A 23 -2.29 -37.37 -35.06
C LEU A 23 -1.52 -38.02 -33.92
N LYS A 24 -0.21 -38.15 -34.06
CA LYS A 24 0.69 -38.64 -33.00
C LYS A 24 1.44 -37.47 -32.38
N VAL A 25 1.27 -37.27 -31.08
CA VAL A 25 1.98 -36.27 -30.28
C VAL A 25 2.95 -36.97 -29.34
N THR A 26 4.23 -36.77 -29.56
CA THR A 26 5.29 -37.26 -28.66
C THR A 26 5.66 -36.15 -27.68
N LYS A 27 5.47 -36.41 -26.39
CA LYS A 27 5.84 -35.53 -25.28
C LYS A 27 7.35 -35.58 -25.03
N THR A 28 7.88 -34.55 -24.37
CA THR A 28 9.30 -34.45 -24.02
C THR A 28 9.76 -35.49 -22.99
N ASP A 29 8.83 -36.07 -22.23
CA ASP A 29 9.07 -37.18 -21.29
C ASP A 29 9.08 -38.57 -21.97
N GLY A 30 8.94 -38.61 -23.31
CA GLY A 30 8.87 -39.84 -24.09
C GLY A 30 7.47 -40.46 -24.19
N GLY A 31 6.48 -39.90 -23.49
CA GLY A 31 5.09 -40.33 -23.60
C GLY A 31 4.51 -40.02 -24.97
N VAL A 32 3.69 -40.92 -25.50
CA VAL A 32 3.07 -40.78 -26.82
C VAL A 32 1.55 -40.78 -26.67
N VAL A 33 0.90 -39.78 -27.27
CA VAL A 33 -0.56 -39.71 -27.38
C VAL A 33 -0.95 -39.73 -28.84
N THR A 34 -1.92 -40.57 -29.20
CA THR A 34 -2.41 -40.71 -30.58
C THR A 34 -3.90 -40.43 -30.64
N TYR A 35 -4.32 -39.58 -31.58
CA TYR A 35 -5.72 -39.24 -31.84
C TYR A 35 -6.10 -39.68 -33.25
N LYS A 36 -7.32 -40.17 -33.46
CA LYS A 36 -7.85 -40.32 -34.82
C LYS A 36 -8.23 -38.93 -35.34
N ALA A 37 -7.94 -38.65 -36.61
CA ALA A 37 -8.23 -37.34 -37.19
C ALA A 37 -9.74 -37.00 -37.18
N THR A 38 -10.61 -38.02 -37.21
CA THR A 38 -12.07 -37.87 -37.09
C THR A 38 -12.53 -37.31 -35.75
N ASP A 39 -11.71 -37.43 -34.71
CA ASP A 39 -12.09 -37.10 -33.34
C ASP A 39 -11.62 -35.69 -32.94
N ILE A 40 -10.97 -34.95 -33.86
CA ILE A 40 -10.35 -33.65 -33.60
C ILE A 40 -11.22 -32.54 -34.21
N SER A 41 -11.84 -31.71 -33.36
CA SER A 41 -12.57 -30.52 -33.81
C SER A 41 -11.69 -29.26 -33.85
N LYS A 42 -10.66 -29.16 -33.00
CA LYS A 42 -9.77 -27.98 -32.87
C LYS A 42 -8.46 -28.36 -32.15
N ILE A 43 -7.37 -27.66 -32.46
CA ILE A 43 -6.08 -27.73 -31.74
C ILE A 43 -5.66 -26.32 -31.34
N GLU A 44 -5.40 -26.08 -30.05
CA GLU A 44 -4.98 -24.78 -29.51
C GLU A 44 -3.75 -24.91 -28.63
N PHE A 45 -2.82 -23.96 -28.73
CA PHE A 45 -1.65 -23.85 -27.86
C PHE A 45 -1.87 -22.70 -26.87
N LEU A 46 -2.15 -23.04 -25.62
CA LEU A 46 -2.32 -22.05 -24.56
C LEU A 46 -0.96 -21.69 -23.94
N PRO A 47 -0.73 -20.42 -23.56
CA PRO A 47 0.47 -20.05 -22.82
C PRO A 47 0.54 -20.80 -21.48
N ASN A 48 1.74 -21.20 -21.07
CA ASN A 48 1.97 -21.80 -19.76
C ASN A 48 1.46 -20.86 -18.66
N GLU A 49 0.66 -21.36 -17.73
CA GLU A 49 0.22 -20.56 -16.59
C GLU A 49 1.45 -19.97 -15.90
N THR A 50 1.53 -18.65 -15.83
CA THR A 50 2.60 -17.97 -15.10
C THR A 50 2.42 -18.37 -13.64
N PRO A 51 3.43 -18.93 -12.94
CA PRO A 51 3.29 -19.23 -11.53
C PRO A 51 2.78 -17.98 -10.81
N SER A 52 1.64 -18.10 -10.12
CA SER A 52 1.10 -17.02 -9.29
C SER A 52 2.23 -16.52 -8.40
N GLN A 53 2.62 -15.24 -8.54
CA GLN A 53 3.63 -14.68 -7.66
C GLN A 53 3.12 -14.75 -6.22
N PRO A 54 3.97 -15.10 -5.23
CA PRO A 54 3.57 -15.18 -3.84
C PRO A 54 2.84 -13.90 -3.42
N LYS A 55 1.58 -14.04 -2.98
CA LYS A 55 0.76 -12.92 -2.57
C LYS A 55 1.22 -12.46 -1.19
N VAL A 56 1.55 -11.18 -1.06
CA VAL A 56 1.76 -10.56 0.25
C VAL A 56 0.43 -10.52 0.97
N ILE A 57 0.34 -11.20 2.11
CA ILE A 57 -0.89 -11.22 2.91
C ILE A 57 -0.80 -10.28 4.11
N HIS A 58 0.40 -10.10 4.67
CA HIS A 58 0.64 -9.16 5.76
C HIS A 58 2.04 -8.55 5.71
N GLU A 59 2.17 -7.32 6.19
CA GLU A 59 3.45 -6.66 6.48
C GLU A 59 3.32 -5.97 7.84
N PHE A 60 4.26 -6.27 8.73
CA PHE A 60 4.29 -5.75 10.10
C PHE A 60 5.61 -5.04 10.35
N THR A 61 5.55 -3.96 11.14
CA THR A 61 6.72 -3.23 11.63
C THR A 61 6.93 -3.55 13.10
N GLY A 62 8.18 -3.49 13.54
CA GLY A 62 8.56 -3.71 14.92
C GLY A 62 9.94 -3.17 15.23
N TYR A 63 10.44 -3.52 16.41
CA TYR A 63 11.82 -3.29 16.83
C TYR A 63 12.51 -4.61 17.15
N LEU A 64 13.83 -4.59 17.24
CA LEU A 64 14.62 -5.78 17.58
C LEU A 64 15.21 -5.66 18.98
N THR A 65 15.38 -6.82 19.60
CA THR A 65 16.38 -7.04 20.64
C THR A 65 17.30 -8.15 20.19
N VAL A 66 18.61 -7.96 20.32
CA VAL A 66 19.61 -8.95 19.86
C VAL A 66 20.51 -9.38 21.00
N LYS A 67 20.70 -10.70 21.09
CA LYS A 67 21.57 -11.36 22.06
C LYS A 67 22.58 -12.24 21.33
N ASN A 68 23.85 -12.08 21.67
CA ASN A 68 24.94 -12.96 21.24
C ASN A 68 26.05 -12.92 22.31
N LYS A 69 27.24 -13.43 22.00
CA LYS A 69 28.37 -13.42 22.96
C LYS A 69 28.82 -12.00 23.38
N MET A 70 28.63 -11.01 22.52
CA MET A 70 29.08 -9.62 22.71
C MET A 70 27.96 -8.66 23.12
N MET A 71 26.71 -9.01 22.83
CA MET A 71 25.52 -8.17 23.06
C MET A 71 24.53 -8.90 23.96
N ASN A 72 24.02 -8.21 24.98
CA ASN A 72 22.98 -8.74 25.85
C ASN A 72 21.69 -7.93 25.68
N ASN A 73 20.73 -8.47 24.91
CA ASN A 73 19.43 -7.85 24.60
C ASN A 73 19.54 -6.38 24.12
N ALA A 74 20.52 -6.10 23.26
CA ALA A 74 20.68 -4.77 22.68
C ALA A 74 19.48 -4.41 21.79
N ARG A 75 18.90 -3.22 21.99
CA ARG A 75 17.69 -2.77 21.29
C ARG A 75 18.03 -2.01 20.00
N PHE A 76 17.26 -2.28 18.94
CA PHE A 76 17.37 -1.60 17.64
C PHE A 76 15.98 -1.22 17.12
N ASP A 77 15.73 0.06 16.89
CA ASP A 77 14.43 0.60 16.47
C ASP A 77 14.38 1.00 14.98
N ASN A 78 15.39 0.62 14.18
CA ASN A 78 15.60 1.20 12.85
C ASN A 78 14.93 0.42 11.70
N GLY A 79 13.60 0.24 11.80
CA GLY A 79 12.76 -0.18 10.68
C GLY A 79 12.69 -1.69 10.44
N ALA A 80 12.71 -2.48 11.50
CA ALA A 80 12.58 -3.93 11.40
C ALA A 80 11.17 -4.34 10.97
N LYS A 81 11.08 -5.24 9.98
CA LYS A 81 9.81 -5.68 9.38
C LYS A 81 9.75 -7.19 9.25
N ILE A 82 8.53 -7.71 9.36
CA ILE A 82 8.16 -9.08 8.99
C ILE A 82 7.04 -9.00 7.97
N LYS A 83 7.27 -9.62 6.81
CA LYS A 83 6.30 -9.71 5.72
C LYS A 83 5.94 -11.16 5.50
N VAL A 84 4.65 -11.47 5.44
CA VAL A 84 4.14 -12.83 5.25
C VAL A 84 3.60 -12.95 3.82
N LEU A 85 4.08 -13.97 3.12
CA LEU A 85 3.68 -14.30 1.77
C LEU A 85 2.98 -15.65 1.75
N GLN A 86 1.96 -15.76 0.91
CA GLN A 86 1.23 -17.00 0.66
C GLN A 86 1.41 -17.44 -0.79
N ASN A 87 1.79 -18.70 -0.98
CA ASN A 87 1.86 -19.35 -2.27
C ASN A 87 1.09 -20.68 -2.21
N GLY A 88 -0.17 -20.65 -2.67
CA GLY A 88 -1.11 -21.76 -2.47
C GLY A 88 -1.35 -22.05 -0.99
N SER A 89 -1.02 -23.26 -0.55
CA SER A 89 -1.12 -23.70 0.86
C SER A 89 0.14 -23.44 1.69
N LYS A 90 1.21 -22.92 1.09
CA LYS A 90 2.49 -22.66 1.78
C LYS A 90 2.61 -21.20 2.19
N PHE A 91 3.22 -20.98 3.35
CA PHE A 91 3.52 -19.65 3.88
C PHE A 91 5.03 -19.43 3.96
N GLN A 92 5.44 -18.21 3.67
CA GLN A 92 6.82 -17.75 3.79
C GLN A 92 6.86 -16.45 4.58
N ALA A 93 7.86 -16.29 5.44
CA ALA A 93 8.16 -15.04 6.12
C ALA A 93 9.43 -14.42 5.53
N GLU A 94 9.34 -13.14 5.18
CA GLU A 94 10.45 -12.27 4.84
C GLU A 94 10.74 -11.34 6.02
N PHE A 95 11.94 -11.46 6.59
CA PHE A 95 12.48 -10.54 7.58
C PHE A 95 13.34 -9.48 6.91
N SER A 96 13.28 -8.23 7.40
CA SER A 96 14.23 -7.20 7.01
C SER A 96 14.51 -6.22 8.14
N ASP A 97 15.77 -5.82 8.26
CA ASP A 97 16.26 -4.77 9.15
C ASP A 97 17.51 -4.12 8.54
N LYS A 98 17.74 -2.83 8.81
CA LYS A 98 18.87 -2.10 8.23
C LYS A 98 20.24 -2.61 8.71
N GLN A 99 20.33 -3.09 9.95
CA GLN A 99 21.57 -3.51 10.57
C GLN A 99 21.71 -5.04 10.59
N TRP A 100 20.62 -5.73 10.86
CA TRP A 100 20.57 -7.19 11.01
C TRP A 100 20.14 -7.91 9.74
N GLY A 101 20.11 -7.21 8.61
CA GLY A 101 20.02 -7.78 7.29
C GLY A 101 18.62 -8.25 6.90
N THR A 102 18.56 -9.18 5.96
CA THR A 102 17.30 -9.74 5.46
C THR A 102 17.25 -11.25 5.68
N GLY A 103 16.06 -11.83 5.71
CA GLY A 103 15.92 -13.28 5.80
C GLY A 103 14.65 -13.79 5.14
N THR A 104 14.70 -15.05 4.74
CA THR A 104 13.57 -15.74 4.10
C THR A 104 13.39 -17.09 4.77
N PHE A 105 12.18 -17.37 5.24
CA PHE A 105 11.85 -18.55 6.04
C PHE A 105 10.60 -19.23 5.48
N ASP A 106 10.68 -20.53 5.24
CA ASP A 106 9.50 -21.34 5.05
C ASP A 106 8.87 -21.60 6.41
N ILE A 107 7.62 -21.18 6.59
CA ILE A 107 6.96 -21.15 7.91
C ILE A 107 5.68 -21.99 7.93
N THR A 108 5.38 -22.49 9.12
CA THR A 108 4.07 -23.00 9.52
C THR A 108 3.45 -22.07 10.55
N MET A 109 2.12 -21.99 10.54
CA MET A 109 1.33 -21.24 11.51
C MET A 109 0.36 -22.20 12.16
N ASP A 110 0.54 -22.46 13.45
CA ASP A 110 -0.36 -23.32 14.23
C ASP A 110 -0.59 -22.69 15.61
N ASN A 111 -1.84 -22.68 16.08
CA ASN A 111 -2.23 -22.13 17.38
C ASN A 111 -1.62 -20.75 17.72
N HIS A 112 -1.61 -19.81 16.77
CA HIS A 112 -1.00 -18.47 16.89
C HIS A 112 0.52 -18.44 17.08
N ALA A 113 1.19 -19.58 16.92
CA ALA A 113 2.64 -19.69 16.88
C ALA A 113 3.13 -19.79 15.43
N ILE A 114 4.26 -19.13 15.15
CA ILE A 114 5.02 -19.27 13.92
C ILE A 114 6.18 -20.19 14.21
N ASN A 115 6.47 -21.12 13.30
CA ASN A 115 7.71 -21.90 13.30
C ASN A 115 8.23 -22.02 11.87
N GLY A 116 9.55 -22.05 11.68
CA GLY A 116 10.11 -22.20 10.35
C GLY A 116 11.63 -22.26 10.32
N THR A 117 12.15 -22.62 9.15
CA THR A 117 13.57 -22.67 8.86
C THR A 117 13.84 -21.83 7.62
N GLY A 118 15.02 -21.22 7.57
CA GLY A 118 15.33 -20.30 6.51
C GLY A 118 16.78 -19.86 6.52
N LYS A 119 17.02 -18.77 5.80
CA LYS A 119 18.34 -18.17 5.68
C LYS A 119 18.29 -16.69 5.97
N MET A 120 19.38 -16.20 6.56
CA MET A 120 19.61 -14.78 6.85
C MET A 120 20.83 -14.29 6.08
N ASN A 121 20.70 -13.14 5.46
CA ASN A 121 21.76 -12.42 4.76
C ASN A 121 22.15 -11.20 5.58
N ILE A 122 23.32 -11.25 6.23
CA ILE A 122 23.78 -10.24 7.19
C ILE A 122 25.16 -9.75 6.78
N ALA A 123 25.36 -8.43 6.81
CA ALA A 123 26.66 -7.83 6.55
C ALA A 123 27.69 -8.34 7.56
N ASN A 124 28.80 -8.89 7.07
CA ASN A 124 29.88 -9.41 7.89
C ASN A 124 30.64 -8.25 8.55
N PRO A 125 30.63 -8.13 9.89
CA PRO A 125 31.36 -7.08 10.59
C PRO A 125 32.88 -7.22 10.45
N ASN A 126 33.37 -8.45 10.27
CA ASN A 126 34.80 -8.76 10.18
C ASN A 126 35.33 -8.76 8.73
N GLY A 127 34.45 -8.59 7.74
CA GLY A 127 34.76 -8.73 6.31
C GLY A 127 34.53 -7.47 5.48
N GLY A 128 34.64 -6.29 6.11
CA GLY A 128 34.49 -5.00 5.43
C GLY A 128 33.07 -4.70 4.90
N GLY A 129 32.02 -5.31 5.47
CA GLY A 129 30.63 -5.06 5.10
C GLY A 129 30.06 -5.96 3.99
N SER A 130 30.81 -6.96 3.51
CA SER A 130 30.30 -7.96 2.57
C SER A 130 29.17 -8.80 3.21
N VAL A 131 28.06 -8.97 2.48
CA VAL A 131 26.90 -9.75 2.97
C VAL A 131 27.24 -11.24 2.94
N LYS A 132 26.98 -11.93 4.06
CA LYS A 132 27.13 -13.39 4.18
C LYS A 132 25.78 -14.03 4.51
N GLU A 133 25.55 -15.20 3.94
CA GLU A 133 24.37 -16.03 4.19
C GLU A 133 24.61 -16.97 5.39
N TYR A 134 23.60 -17.12 6.23
CA TYR A 134 23.59 -17.97 7.43
C TYR A 134 22.30 -18.77 7.49
N ASP A 135 22.39 -20.05 7.86
CA ASP A 135 21.20 -20.82 8.21
C ASP A 135 20.57 -20.29 9.51
N ALA A 136 19.25 -20.23 9.53
CA ALA A 136 18.50 -19.66 10.64
C ALA A 136 17.17 -20.40 10.86
N THR A 137 16.67 -20.29 12.09
CA THR A 137 15.31 -20.75 12.45
C THR A 137 14.49 -19.57 12.93
N MET A 138 13.17 -19.64 12.72
CA MET A 138 12.20 -18.64 13.16
C MET A 138 11.16 -19.35 14.03
N ASN A 139 10.89 -18.84 15.23
CA ASN A 139 9.82 -19.34 16.08
C ASN A 139 9.27 -18.23 16.98
N GLY A 140 8.03 -18.36 17.44
CA GLY A 140 7.45 -17.44 18.41
C GLY A 140 5.98 -17.18 18.17
N SER A 141 5.48 -16.06 18.71
CA SER A 141 4.11 -15.61 18.50
C SER A 141 4.04 -14.55 17.40
N MET A 142 2.83 -14.23 16.94
CA MET A 142 2.61 -13.12 16.00
C MET A 142 3.08 -11.75 16.51
N LYS A 143 3.24 -11.57 17.83
CA LYS A 143 3.70 -10.30 18.44
C LYS A 143 5.17 -10.30 18.82
N GLU A 144 5.79 -11.48 18.90
CA GLU A 144 7.19 -11.63 19.27
C GLU A 144 7.78 -12.84 18.55
N ILE A 145 8.67 -12.59 17.59
CA ILE A 145 9.28 -13.60 16.73
C ILE A 145 10.77 -13.67 17.03
N LYS A 146 11.25 -14.85 17.42
CA LYS A 146 12.66 -15.14 17.63
C LYS A 146 13.26 -15.79 16.40
N ILE A 147 14.32 -15.18 15.88
CA ILE A 147 15.17 -15.70 14.81
C ILE A 147 16.50 -16.11 15.44
N ASN A 148 16.82 -17.40 15.37
CA ASN A 148 18.10 -17.94 15.87
C ASN A 148 19.05 -18.21 14.70
N VAL A 149 20.26 -17.68 14.78
CA VAL A 149 21.34 -17.79 13.79
C VAL A 149 22.58 -18.39 14.48
N PRO A 150 22.71 -19.73 14.56
CA PRO A 150 23.71 -20.40 15.40
C PRO A 150 25.17 -20.07 15.04
N SER A 151 25.47 -19.93 13.75
CA SER A 151 26.83 -19.74 13.24
C SER A 151 27.30 -18.28 13.20
N LEU A 152 26.43 -17.33 13.57
CA LEU A 152 26.74 -15.90 13.63
C LEU A 152 27.23 -15.51 15.02
N MET A 153 28.44 -14.95 15.12
CA MET A 153 29.01 -14.35 16.35
C MET A 153 28.99 -15.28 17.59
N GLY A 154 29.16 -16.58 17.40
CA GLY A 154 29.11 -17.57 18.48
C GLY A 154 27.69 -17.90 18.95
N GLY A 155 26.69 -17.68 18.10
CA GLY A 155 25.26 -17.88 18.37
C GLY A 155 24.57 -16.53 18.58
N THR A 156 23.67 -16.18 17.65
CA THR A 156 22.91 -14.93 17.72
C THR A 156 21.41 -15.21 17.74
N ASP A 157 20.73 -14.61 18.70
CA ASP A 157 19.27 -14.55 18.82
C ASP A 157 18.79 -13.13 18.48
N ILE A 158 18.00 -12.99 17.42
CA ILE A 158 17.32 -11.75 17.05
C ILE A 158 15.85 -11.91 17.39
N THR A 159 15.34 -11.10 18.33
CA THR A 159 13.91 -11.12 18.70
C THR A 159 13.25 -9.87 18.16
N TRP A 160 12.33 -10.06 17.22
CA TRP A 160 11.48 -9.01 16.67
C TRP A 160 10.22 -8.86 17.51
N HIS A 161 9.92 -7.62 17.88
CA HIS A 161 8.79 -7.22 18.70
C HIS A 161 7.83 -6.39 17.87
N TYR A 162 6.59 -6.83 17.74
CA TYR A 162 5.55 -6.11 17.02
C TYR A 162 5.30 -4.74 17.65
N ILE A 163 5.28 -3.70 16.82
CA ILE A 163 4.72 -2.40 17.18
C ILE A 163 3.48 -2.18 16.33
N GLU A 164 2.38 -1.82 16.99
CA GLU A 164 1.19 -1.36 16.30
C GLU A 164 1.49 -0.01 15.64
N VAL A 165 1.61 -0.02 14.31
CA VAL A 165 1.72 1.23 13.54
C VAL A 165 0.37 1.94 13.67
N SER A 166 0.38 3.10 14.34
CA SER A 166 -0.82 3.92 14.51
C SER A 166 -1.47 4.21 13.15
N ALA A 167 -2.80 4.31 13.11
CA ALA A 167 -3.50 4.70 11.90
C ALA A 167 -2.99 6.04 11.35
N ALA A 168 -2.57 6.95 12.25
CA ALA A 168 -2.03 8.25 11.90
C ALA A 168 -0.72 8.14 11.13
N SER A 169 0.19 7.27 11.57
CA SER A 169 1.46 7.03 10.89
C SER A 169 1.29 6.43 9.49
N LYS A 170 0.24 5.63 9.26
CA LYS A 170 -0.04 5.03 7.95
C LYS A 170 -0.47 6.08 6.91
N ILE A 171 -1.22 7.08 7.34
CA ILE A 171 -1.82 8.11 6.48
C ILE A 171 -0.96 9.38 6.36
N ALA A 172 0.07 9.55 7.20
CA ALA A 172 0.95 10.72 7.12
C ALA A 172 1.71 10.80 5.79
N GLY A 173 1.78 12.01 5.22
CA GLY A 173 2.49 12.31 3.98
C GLY A 173 1.82 13.43 3.18
N ASP A 174 2.41 13.73 2.03
CA ASP A 174 1.88 14.69 1.07
C ASP A 174 1.06 13.96 -0.01
N TYR A 175 -0.08 14.52 -0.38
CA TYR A 175 -1.04 13.94 -1.31
C TYR A 175 -1.32 14.92 -2.42
N SER A 176 -1.16 14.48 -3.68
CA SER A 176 -1.50 15.26 -4.86
C SER A 176 -2.83 14.79 -5.45
N GLY A 177 -3.69 15.75 -5.80
CA GLY A 177 -5.05 15.44 -6.20
C GLY A 177 -5.91 16.63 -6.63
N THR A 178 -7.22 16.43 -6.54
CA THR A 178 -8.26 17.36 -6.99
C THR A 178 -9.28 17.57 -5.87
N THR A 179 -9.72 18.81 -5.68
CA THR A 179 -10.82 19.19 -4.80
C THR A 179 -12.04 19.58 -5.62
N SER A 180 -13.19 19.00 -5.27
CA SER A 180 -14.51 19.38 -5.74
C SER A 180 -15.22 20.21 -4.67
N LEU A 181 -15.70 21.40 -5.01
CA LEU A 181 -16.33 22.36 -4.09
C LEU A 181 -17.79 22.60 -4.47
N MET A 182 -18.68 22.58 -3.47
CA MET A 182 -20.05 23.09 -3.57
C MET A 182 -20.27 24.25 -2.61
N VAL A 183 -21.00 25.27 -3.06
CA VAL A 183 -21.51 26.38 -2.25
C VAL A 183 -23.00 26.17 -2.03
N GLY A 184 -23.39 25.92 -0.78
CA GLY A 184 -24.73 25.46 -0.44
C GLY A 184 -25.09 24.16 -1.17
N PRO A 185 -26.39 23.82 -1.25
CA PRO A 185 -26.84 22.58 -1.90
C PRO A 185 -26.91 22.68 -3.43
N THR A 186 -26.80 23.87 -4.02
CA THR A 186 -27.17 24.10 -5.43
C THR A 186 -26.05 24.59 -6.35
N PHE A 187 -24.97 25.17 -5.83
CA PHE A 187 -23.92 25.76 -6.67
C PHE A 187 -22.67 24.88 -6.67
N GLY A 188 -22.35 24.30 -7.82
CA GLY A 188 -21.21 23.39 -8.01
C GLY A 188 -21.62 22.09 -8.71
N PRO A 189 -20.67 21.15 -8.87
CA PRO A 189 -19.32 21.17 -8.36
C PRO A 189 -18.38 22.13 -9.13
N TYR A 190 -17.47 22.78 -8.40
CA TYR A 190 -16.34 23.52 -8.95
C TYR A 190 -15.05 22.76 -8.64
N GLU A 191 -14.16 22.65 -9.61
CA GLU A 191 -12.97 21.80 -9.47
C GLU A 191 -11.68 22.63 -9.39
N ALA A 192 -10.80 22.22 -8.48
CA ALA A 192 -9.42 22.70 -8.39
C ALA A 192 -8.48 21.48 -8.45
N THR A 193 -7.50 21.52 -9.37
CA THR A 193 -6.59 20.40 -9.64
C THR A 193 -5.16 20.71 -9.21
N ASN A 194 -4.30 19.70 -9.18
CA ASN A 194 -2.87 19.80 -8.82
C ASN A 194 -2.65 20.34 -7.39
N LEU A 195 -3.54 19.96 -6.48
CA LEU A 195 -3.51 20.40 -5.09
C LEU A 195 -2.70 19.42 -4.24
N SER A 196 -1.86 19.98 -3.34
CA SER A 196 -1.00 19.21 -2.45
C SER A 196 -1.44 19.34 -0.99
N TYR A 197 -2.22 18.38 -0.50
CA TYR A 197 -2.59 18.29 0.91
C TYR A 197 -1.49 17.62 1.72
N LYS A 198 -1.21 18.13 2.93
CA LYS A 198 -0.21 17.55 3.82
C LYS A 198 -0.85 17.01 5.10
N ILE A 199 -0.58 15.74 5.39
CA ILE A 199 -1.06 15.04 6.58
C ILE A 199 0.14 14.73 7.49
N THR A 200 0.08 15.15 8.75
CA THR A 200 1.12 14.84 9.75
C THR A 200 0.55 14.00 10.88
N ALA A 201 1.22 12.91 11.23
CA ALA A 201 0.88 12.13 12.42
C ALA A 201 1.39 12.81 13.69
N ASN A 202 0.55 12.84 14.72
CA ASN A 202 0.92 13.26 16.06
C ASN A 202 1.28 12.02 16.92
N GLU A 203 2.02 12.23 18.01
CA GLU A 203 2.44 11.16 18.93
C GLU A 203 1.26 10.47 19.62
N ASP A 204 0.17 11.21 19.85
CA ASP A 204 -1.06 10.71 20.48
C ASP A 204 -1.96 9.88 19.53
N GLY A 205 -1.51 9.65 18.29
CA GLY A 205 -2.26 8.90 17.29
C GLY A 205 -3.33 9.71 16.56
N THR A 206 -3.41 11.03 16.77
CA THR A 206 -4.20 11.96 15.93
C THR A 206 -3.42 12.41 14.69
N ILE A 207 -4.07 13.13 13.79
CA ILE A 207 -3.40 13.77 12.64
C ILE A 207 -3.68 15.27 12.58
N ASN A 208 -2.79 16.03 11.94
CA ASN A 208 -3.08 17.38 11.46
C ASN A 208 -3.19 17.36 9.92
N VAL A 209 -4.06 18.22 9.40
CA VAL A 209 -4.27 18.42 7.97
C VAL A 209 -3.92 19.86 7.64
N ILE A 210 -2.99 20.06 6.71
CA ILE A 210 -2.66 21.36 6.14
C ILE A 210 -3.27 21.40 4.74
N THR A 211 -4.24 22.30 4.56
CA THR A 211 -4.88 22.51 3.25
C THR A 211 -3.96 23.34 2.37
N PRO A 212 -3.88 23.07 1.05
CA PRO A 212 -3.18 23.94 0.13
C PRO A 212 -3.99 25.22 -0.09
N LYS A 213 -3.37 26.19 -0.76
CA LYS A 213 -4.13 27.28 -1.38
C LYS A 213 -4.93 26.72 -2.55
N GLU A 214 -6.22 26.99 -2.58
CA GLU A 214 -7.14 26.49 -3.60
C GLU A 214 -7.70 27.65 -4.43
N THR A 215 -7.95 27.40 -5.71
CA THR A 215 -8.54 28.39 -6.62
C THR A 215 -9.58 27.72 -7.50
N PHE A 216 -10.80 28.22 -7.44
CA PHE A 216 -11.96 27.73 -8.17
C PHE A 216 -12.44 28.82 -9.10
N ALA A 217 -12.57 28.50 -10.38
CA ALA A 217 -12.97 29.46 -11.40
C ALA A 217 -14.51 29.55 -11.54
N GLU A 218 -14.98 30.72 -11.96
CA GLU A 218 -16.36 30.92 -12.47
C GLU A 218 -17.49 30.52 -11.50
N ILE A 219 -17.30 30.70 -10.19
CA ILE A 219 -18.37 30.50 -9.22
C ILE A 219 -19.45 31.57 -9.42
N THR A 220 -20.71 31.15 -9.55
CA THR A 220 -21.83 32.07 -9.83
C THR A 220 -21.90 33.17 -8.76
N MET A 221 -21.95 34.43 -9.19
CA MET A 221 -21.92 35.66 -8.36
C MET A 221 -20.61 35.93 -7.58
N VAL A 222 -19.81 34.90 -7.27
CA VAL A 222 -18.55 35.02 -6.52
C VAL A 222 -17.35 35.25 -7.45
N GLY A 223 -17.39 34.77 -8.69
CA GLY A 223 -16.26 34.82 -9.63
C GLY A 223 -15.20 33.77 -9.31
N ASN A 224 -13.94 34.10 -9.57
CA ASN A 224 -12.80 33.25 -9.23
C ASN A 224 -12.56 33.32 -7.72
N LEU A 225 -12.86 32.24 -7.01
CA LEU A 225 -12.67 32.14 -5.57
C LEU A 225 -11.30 31.56 -5.27
N THR A 226 -10.52 32.26 -4.47
CA THR A 226 -9.28 31.79 -3.87
C THR A 226 -9.49 31.59 -2.37
N ILE A 227 -9.13 30.41 -1.88
CA ILE A 227 -9.13 30.05 -0.45
C ILE A 227 -7.67 29.82 -0.05
N ASP A 228 -7.16 30.64 0.87
CA ASP A 228 -5.78 30.48 1.33
C ASP A 228 -5.62 29.27 2.27
N SER A 229 -4.38 28.78 2.37
CA SER A 229 -4.03 27.64 3.21
C SER A 229 -4.38 27.86 4.68
N TYR A 230 -4.87 26.81 5.33
CA TYR A 230 -5.10 26.75 6.78
C TYR A 230 -4.78 25.36 7.32
N THR A 231 -4.79 25.20 8.64
CA THR A 231 -4.46 23.93 9.30
C THR A 231 -5.54 23.54 10.29
N VAL A 232 -6.05 22.32 10.16
CA VAL A 232 -6.92 21.68 11.16
C VAL A 232 -6.08 20.66 11.93
N LYS A 233 -6.00 20.82 13.25
CA LYS A 233 -5.17 19.99 14.12
C LYS A 233 -5.99 18.92 14.84
N ASN A 234 -5.31 17.85 15.25
CA ASN A 234 -5.78 16.83 16.17
C ASN A 234 -7.07 16.11 15.73
N LEU A 235 -7.17 15.75 14.44
CA LEU A 235 -8.25 14.87 13.98
C LEU A 235 -8.08 13.51 14.64
N SER A 236 -9.12 13.07 15.34
CA SER A 236 -9.11 11.83 16.12
C SER A 236 -9.52 10.65 15.24
N TYR A 237 -8.89 9.50 15.46
CA TYR A 237 -9.21 8.28 14.70
C TYR A 237 -10.49 7.63 15.23
N ASP A 238 -11.47 7.47 14.34
CA ASP A 238 -12.68 6.70 14.55
C ASP A 238 -12.53 5.30 13.93
N LYS A 239 -12.45 4.29 14.81
CA LYS A 239 -12.33 2.88 14.43
C LYS A 239 -13.55 2.33 13.69
N GLY A 240 -14.76 2.83 13.99
CA GLY A 240 -16.00 2.33 13.39
C GLY A 240 -16.13 2.72 11.92
N THR A 241 -15.68 3.92 11.57
CA THR A 241 -15.71 4.44 10.19
C THR A 241 -14.38 4.30 9.45
N ASN A 242 -13.32 3.89 10.16
CA ASN A 242 -11.94 3.85 9.69
C ASN A 242 -11.52 5.21 9.08
N SER A 243 -11.77 6.29 9.83
CA SER A 243 -11.51 7.66 9.38
C SER A 243 -10.99 8.54 10.51
N PHE A 244 -10.32 9.64 10.18
CA PHE A 244 -9.98 10.70 11.12
C PHE A 244 -11.02 11.79 11.06
N VAL A 245 -11.57 12.18 12.20
CA VAL A 245 -12.69 13.12 12.28
C VAL A 245 -12.34 14.26 13.23
N ARG A 246 -12.70 15.48 12.83
CA ARG A 246 -12.65 16.65 13.70
C ARG A 246 -13.79 17.61 13.40
N ASP A 247 -14.58 17.92 14.42
CA ASP A 247 -15.33 19.17 14.47
C ASP A 247 -14.38 20.26 14.98
N TYR A 248 -14.10 21.26 14.15
CA TYR A 248 -13.18 22.35 14.46
C TYR A 248 -13.91 23.70 14.57
N SER A 249 -15.24 23.68 14.70
CA SER A 249 -16.10 24.87 14.76
C SER A 249 -15.71 25.84 15.89
N LYS A 250 -15.11 25.32 16.96
CA LYS A 250 -14.75 26.09 18.18
C LYS A 250 -13.25 26.38 18.29
N ASP A 251 -12.48 26.06 17.26
CA ASP A 251 -11.02 26.13 17.32
C ASP A 251 -10.48 27.55 17.04
N GLY A 252 -11.36 28.49 16.68
CA GLY A 252 -10.97 29.87 16.36
C GLY A 252 -10.09 30.00 15.12
N ILE A 253 -10.04 28.96 14.28
CA ILE A 253 -9.30 28.95 13.04
C ILE A 253 -9.88 30.02 12.11
N LYS A 254 -9.00 30.71 11.39
CA LYS A 254 -9.38 31.68 10.36
C LYS A 254 -8.86 31.24 9.00
N VAL A 255 -9.58 31.63 7.96
CA VAL A 255 -9.20 31.42 6.57
C VAL A 255 -9.41 32.71 5.79
N HIS A 256 -8.47 33.05 4.92
CA HIS A 256 -8.58 34.22 4.06
C HIS A 256 -9.20 33.82 2.72
N LEU A 257 -10.28 34.50 2.34
CA LEU A 257 -10.98 34.28 1.07
C LEU A 257 -10.85 35.53 0.20
N LYS A 258 -10.48 35.32 -1.06
CA LYS A 258 -10.41 36.36 -2.08
C LYS A 258 -11.24 35.97 -3.29
N SER A 259 -11.99 36.92 -3.84
CA SER A 259 -12.72 36.72 -5.09
C SER A 259 -12.81 38.00 -5.93
N ASP A 260 -13.06 37.83 -7.23
CA ASP A 260 -13.12 38.92 -8.23
C ASP A 260 -14.52 39.17 -8.81
N GLY A 261 -15.53 38.38 -8.42
CA GLY A 261 -16.90 38.53 -8.89
C GLY A 261 -17.68 39.66 -8.21
N MET A 262 -19.00 39.61 -8.37
CA MET A 262 -19.92 40.63 -7.84
C MET A 262 -19.88 40.70 -6.31
N MET A 263 -19.77 39.54 -5.65
CA MET A 263 -19.41 39.46 -4.24
C MET A 263 -17.90 39.60 -4.11
N LYS A 264 -17.41 40.82 -3.84
CA LYS A 264 -15.98 41.05 -3.57
C LYS A 264 -15.62 40.52 -2.20
N LEU A 265 -14.93 39.39 -2.16
CA LEU A 265 -14.31 38.83 -0.96
C LEU A 265 -12.83 39.22 -0.98
N ASN A 266 -12.32 39.74 0.14
CA ASN A 266 -10.89 39.93 0.37
C ASN A 266 -10.65 40.18 1.87
N LYS A 267 -10.91 39.17 2.69
CA LYS A 267 -10.76 39.26 4.15
C LYS A 267 -10.67 37.89 4.81
N GLU A 268 -10.26 37.89 6.07
CA GLU A 268 -10.32 36.73 6.94
C GLU A 268 -11.76 36.43 7.38
N TYR A 269 -12.07 35.14 7.43
CA TYR A 269 -13.31 34.60 7.97
C TYR A 269 -12.99 33.59 9.06
N THR A 270 -13.79 33.58 10.12
CA THR A 270 -13.70 32.57 11.18
C THR A 270 -14.70 31.45 10.90
N PHE A 271 -14.24 30.21 11.02
CA PHE A 271 -15.08 29.01 10.94
C PHE A 271 -16.10 29.00 12.08
N GLN A 272 -17.30 28.46 11.82
CA GLN A 272 -18.41 28.42 12.77
C GLN A 272 -18.97 27.00 12.93
N ASP A 273 -20.02 26.87 13.74
CA ASP A 273 -20.78 25.63 13.90
C ASP A 273 -21.05 24.95 12.56
N THR A 274 -20.98 23.62 12.56
CA THR A 274 -21.00 22.72 11.39
C THR A 274 -19.66 22.53 10.65
N SER A 275 -18.58 23.20 11.08
CA SER A 275 -17.24 23.02 10.48
C SER A 275 -16.59 21.71 10.91
N LYS A 276 -16.59 20.73 10.00
CA LYS A 276 -16.15 19.36 10.25
C LYS A 276 -15.33 18.82 9.08
N MET A 277 -14.19 18.24 9.42
CA MET A 277 -13.30 17.55 8.51
C MET A 277 -13.30 16.05 8.80
N ILE A 278 -13.33 15.25 7.73
CA ILE A 278 -13.21 13.79 7.77
C ILE A 278 -12.15 13.37 6.75
N VAL A 279 -11.18 12.58 7.18
CA VAL A 279 -10.09 12.08 6.34
C VAL A 279 -10.13 10.56 6.32
N LYS A 280 -10.17 9.96 5.13
CA LYS A 280 -10.23 8.51 4.95
C LYS A 280 -9.21 8.06 3.90
N LEU A 281 -8.42 7.05 4.24
CA LEU A 281 -7.55 6.38 3.28
C LEU A 281 -8.23 5.10 2.78
N GLY A 282 -8.54 5.05 1.48
CA GLY A 282 -9.06 3.86 0.84
C GLY A 282 -8.01 2.76 0.71
N GLU A 283 -8.46 1.50 0.60
CA GLU A 283 -7.57 0.33 0.42
C GLU A 283 -6.71 0.42 -0.85
N ASN A 284 -7.16 1.19 -1.85
CA ASN A 284 -6.45 1.48 -3.09
C ASN A 284 -5.38 2.59 -2.95
N GLY A 285 -5.13 3.09 -1.73
CA GLY A 285 -4.18 4.16 -1.45
C GLY A 285 -4.66 5.56 -1.83
N VAL A 286 -5.93 5.72 -2.21
CA VAL A 286 -6.54 7.03 -2.46
C VAL A 286 -6.98 7.65 -1.13
N LEU A 287 -6.53 8.87 -0.87
CA LEU A 287 -6.99 9.70 0.24
C LEU A 287 -8.25 10.46 -0.18
N THR A 288 -9.29 10.39 0.64
CA THR A 288 -10.48 11.23 0.53
C THR A 288 -10.55 12.13 1.75
N ILE A 289 -10.65 13.44 1.53
CA ILE A 289 -10.92 14.42 2.59
C ILE A 289 -12.26 15.06 2.27
N THR A 290 -13.23 14.92 3.17
CA THR A 290 -14.45 15.72 3.11
C THR A 290 -14.37 16.81 4.16
N ASN A 291 -14.65 18.03 3.75
CA ASN A 291 -14.64 19.18 4.63
C ASN A 291 -15.92 19.98 4.39
N SER A 292 -16.79 20.02 5.40
CA SER A 292 -18.02 20.82 5.34
C SER A 292 -17.91 21.90 6.39
N TYR A 293 -18.12 23.16 6.00
CA TYR A 293 -17.94 24.27 6.92
C TYR A 293 -18.80 25.49 6.58
N SER A 294 -19.00 26.30 7.62
CA SER A 294 -19.70 27.58 7.55
C SER A 294 -18.78 28.67 8.06
N LEU A 295 -18.86 29.85 7.44
CA LEU A 295 -18.00 30.99 7.74
C LEU A 295 -18.81 32.15 8.29
N THR A 296 -18.22 32.88 9.24
CA THR A 296 -18.89 34.01 9.90
C THR A 296 -19.33 35.06 8.90
N GLY A 297 -20.64 35.35 8.88
CA GLY A 297 -21.23 36.34 7.99
C GLY A 297 -21.41 35.88 6.53
N MET A 298 -21.17 34.60 6.23
CA MET A 298 -21.54 34.00 4.95
C MET A 298 -22.92 33.33 5.04
N PRO A 299 -23.82 33.55 4.07
CA PRO A 299 -25.19 33.04 4.12
C PRO A 299 -25.32 31.57 3.73
N MET A 300 -24.31 30.98 3.08
CA MET A 300 -24.31 29.60 2.61
C MET A 300 -23.07 28.87 3.14
N SER A 301 -23.23 27.59 3.46
CA SER A 301 -22.12 26.69 3.80
C SER A 301 -21.31 26.32 2.55
N ILE A 302 -20.09 25.83 2.76
CA ILE A 302 -19.24 25.27 1.73
C ILE A 302 -18.99 23.80 2.07
N SER A 303 -19.00 22.94 1.05
CA SER A 303 -18.57 21.55 1.18
C SER A 303 -17.55 21.20 0.12
N GLU A 304 -16.40 20.72 0.55
CA GLU A 304 -15.28 20.29 -0.28
C GLU A 304 -15.09 18.79 -0.15
N THR A 305 -14.81 18.15 -1.29
CA THR A 305 -14.35 16.76 -1.35
C THR A 305 -13.06 16.72 -2.15
N TYR A 306 -11.96 16.47 -1.44
CA TYR A 306 -10.67 16.22 -2.05
C TYR A 306 -10.46 14.71 -2.26
N THR A 307 -9.90 14.36 -3.42
CA THR A 307 -9.38 13.02 -3.68
C THR A 307 -7.96 13.12 -4.22
N GLY A 308 -7.05 12.32 -3.67
CA GLY A 308 -5.65 12.34 -4.06
C GLY A 308 -4.89 11.07 -3.75
N LYS A 309 -3.68 10.97 -4.30
CA LYS A 309 -2.76 9.88 -4.03
C LYS A 309 -1.50 10.42 -3.40
N LYS A 310 -0.87 9.59 -2.56
CA LYS A 310 0.39 9.94 -1.91
C LYS A 310 1.42 10.30 -2.98
N ALA A 311 2.03 11.47 -2.86
CA ALA A 311 3.12 11.89 -3.74
C ALA A 311 4.27 10.87 -3.63
N LYS A 312 4.92 10.58 -4.76
CA LYS A 312 6.07 9.68 -4.81
C LYS A 312 7.33 10.36 -4.32
#